data_AF-Q3LWG3-F1
#
_entry.id   AF-Q3LWG3-F1
#
_cell.length_a   1.000
_cell.length_b   1.000
_cell.length_c   1.000
_cell.angle_alpha   90.00
_cell.angle_beta   90.00
_cell.angle_gamma   90.00
#
_symmetry.space_group_name_H-M   'P 1'
#
loop_
_entity.id
_entity.type
_entity.pdbx_description
1 polymer ?
#
loop_
_entity_poly.entity_id
_entity_poly.type
_entity_poly.pdbx_seq_one_letter_code
_entity_poly.pdbx_strand_id
1 'polypeptide(L)'
;MCNKIENYNIKLSNDQIILFFKTIKKKNNLVKGKKETIKNLISNKISFLIIASNCLIDTKLHIFHYCLLYKVKFCFFSGNSKELGQLCDLKHKACILGILRN
;
A
#
# COMPACT_ATOMS: atom_id res chain seq x y z
N MET A 1 14.58 3.48 18.31
CA MET A 1 13.61 3.91 17.28
C MET A 1 13.36 2.86 16.20
N CYS A 2 14.27 1.89 15.99
CA CYS A 2 14.16 0.86 14.95
C CYS A 2 13.09 -0.23 15.18
N ASN A 3 12.76 -0.58 16.43
CA ASN A 3 11.90 -1.75 16.72
C ASN A 3 10.39 -1.57 16.44
N LYS A 4 9.90 -0.33 16.18
CA LYS A 4 8.47 -0.11 15.91
C LYS A 4 8.09 -0.38 14.45
N ILE A 5 9.04 -0.29 13.52
CA ILE A 5 8.76 -0.38 12.08
C ILE A 5 8.49 -1.85 11.67
N GLU A 6 9.18 -2.80 12.29
CA GLU A 6 9.04 -4.23 11.97
C GLU A 6 7.69 -4.82 12.37
N ASN A 7 7.03 -4.28 13.41
CA ASN A 7 5.73 -4.77 13.85
C ASN A 7 4.59 -4.52 12.86
N TYR A 8 4.75 -3.54 11.96
CA TYR A 8 3.73 -3.17 10.96
C TYR A 8 4.11 -3.54 9.53
N ASN A 9 5.40 -3.85 9.29
CA ASN A 9 5.90 -4.28 8.00
C ASN A 9 5.66 -5.78 7.82
N ILE A 10 4.71 -6.15 6.97
CA ILE A 10 4.53 -7.56 6.62
C ILE A 10 5.44 -7.88 5.44
N LYS A 11 6.43 -8.74 5.66
CA LYS A 11 7.25 -9.31 4.59
C LYS A 11 6.43 -10.38 3.87
N LEU A 12 5.88 -10.05 2.69
CA LEU A 12 5.24 -11.01 1.80
C LEU A 12 6.12 -11.23 0.58
N SER A 13 6.15 -12.49 0.10
CA SER A 13 6.67 -12.81 -1.22
C SER A 13 5.79 -12.20 -2.31
N ASN A 14 6.37 -11.86 -3.45
CA ASN A 14 5.63 -11.25 -4.57
C ASN A 14 4.45 -12.11 -5.02
N ASP A 15 4.59 -13.43 -5.04
CA ASP A 15 3.50 -14.35 -5.42
C ASP A 15 2.31 -14.26 -4.47
N GLN A 16 2.58 -14.10 -3.16
CA GLN A 16 1.52 -13.90 -2.17
C GLN A 16 0.83 -12.55 -2.35
N ILE A 17 1.57 -11.50 -2.68
CA ILE A 17 1.01 -10.17 -2.99
C ILE A 17 0.10 -10.27 -4.22
N ILE A 18 0.53 -10.96 -5.28
CA ILE A 18 -0.25 -11.16 -6.51
C ILE A 18 -1.54 -11.93 -6.21
N LEU A 19 -1.47 -13.03 -5.45
CA LEU A 19 -2.63 -13.83 -5.05
C LEU A 19 -3.60 -13.02 -4.18
N PHE A 20 -3.07 -12.22 -3.26
CA PHE A 20 -3.84 -11.32 -2.40
C PHE A 20 -4.62 -10.29 -3.24
N PHE A 21 -3.97 -9.67 -4.22
CA PHE A 21 -4.64 -8.74 -5.13
C PHE A 21 -5.70 -9.40 -6.01
N LYS A 22 -5.48 -10.61 -6.50
CA LYS A 22 -6.47 -11.37 -7.26
C LYS A 22 -7.76 -11.56 -6.47
N THR A 23 -7.65 -11.74 -5.15
CA THR A 23 -8.79 -11.86 -4.23
C THR A 23 -9.47 -10.50 -3.98
N ILE A 24 -8.70 -9.43 -3.81
CA ILE A 24 -9.22 -8.09 -3.47
C ILE A 24 -9.84 -7.38 -4.68
N LYS A 25 -9.30 -7.58 -5.89
CA LYS A 25 -9.85 -7.02 -7.14
C LYS A 25 -11.35 -7.27 -7.28
N LYS A 26 -11.82 -8.47 -6.91
CA LYS A 26 -13.24 -8.82 -6.96
C LYS A 26 -14.12 -7.93 -6.06
N LYS A 27 -13.55 -7.26 -5.06
CA LYS A 27 -14.27 -6.49 -4.04
C LYS A 27 -14.27 -4.97 -4.28
N ASN A 28 -13.64 -4.45 -5.33
CA ASN A 28 -13.57 -3.00 -5.66
C ASN A 28 -13.08 -2.03 -4.55
N ASN A 29 -12.57 -2.54 -3.43
CA ASN A 29 -12.22 -1.74 -2.24
C ASN A 29 -10.76 -1.22 -2.26
N LEU A 30 -10.31 -0.70 -3.41
CA LEU A 30 -8.93 -0.23 -3.61
C LEU A 30 -8.89 1.29 -3.73
N VAL A 31 -8.02 1.90 -2.92
CA VAL A 31 -7.67 3.32 -2.98
C VAL A 31 -6.32 3.47 -3.64
N LYS A 32 -6.21 4.41 -4.57
CA LYS A 32 -5.01 4.63 -5.36
C LYS A 32 -4.48 6.05 -5.19
N GLY A 33 -3.16 6.17 -5.14
CA GLY A 33 -2.47 7.46 -5.17
C GLY A 33 -2.35 8.16 -3.80
N LYS A 34 -1.29 8.97 -3.66
CA LYS A 34 -0.85 9.53 -2.37
C LYS A 34 -1.93 10.34 -1.64
N LYS A 35 -2.56 11.30 -2.33
CA LYS A 35 -3.51 12.23 -1.71
C LYS A 35 -4.73 11.51 -1.14
N GLU A 36 -5.29 10.58 -1.91
CA GLU A 36 -6.49 9.85 -1.52
C GLU A 36 -6.21 8.81 -0.44
N THR A 37 -5.07 8.12 -0.53
CA THR A 37 -4.57 7.25 0.53
C THR A 37 -4.41 8.01 1.85
N ILE A 38 -3.85 9.22 1.85
CA ILE A 38 -3.73 10.03 3.08
C ILE A 38 -5.09 10.41 3.64
N LYS A 39 -6.04 10.85 2.82
CA LYS A 39 -7.41 11.17 3.28
C LYS A 39 -8.07 9.96 3.96
N ASN A 40 -7.92 8.79 3.36
CA ASN A 40 -8.50 7.56 3.88
C ASN A 40 -7.73 6.98 5.09
N LEU A 41 -6.42 7.26 5.20
CA LEU A 41 -5.62 6.98 6.39
C LEU A 41 -6.10 7.83 7.57
N ILE A 42 -6.27 9.14 7.35
CA ILE A 42 -6.78 10.08 8.37
C ILE A 42 -8.18 9.67 8.84
N SER A 43 -9.03 9.21 7.90
CA SER A 43 -10.37 8.70 8.21
C SER A 43 -10.38 7.30 8.83
N ASN A 44 -9.21 6.69 9.07
CA ASN A 44 -9.02 5.32 9.57
C ASN A 44 -9.77 4.23 8.77
N LYS A 45 -10.00 4.48 7.47
CA LYS A 45 -10.70 3.56 6.58
C LYS A 45 -9.78 2.56 5.91
N ILE A 46 -8.46 2.71 6.03
CA ILE A 46 -7.48 1.82 5.40
C ILE A 46 -7.05 0.73 6.39
N SER A 47 -7.14 -0.53 5.96
CA SER A 47 -6.68 -1.68 6.72
C SER A 47 -5.25 -2.08 6.37
N PHE A 48 -4.86 -1.92 5.11
CA PHE A 48 -3.57 -2.37 4.59
C PHE A 48 -3.06 -1.44 3.48
N LEU A 49 -1.75 -1.26 3.41
CA LEU A 49 -1.13 -0.36 2.44
C LEU A 49 0.07 -1.02 1.76
N ILE A 50 0.21 -0.82 0.45
CA ILE A 50 1.29 -1.41 -0.35
C ILE A 50 2.03 -0.29 -1.06
N ILE A 51 3.36 -0.36 -1.00
CA ILE A 51 4.27 0.64 -1.55
C ILE A 51 5.20 -0.04 -2.54
N ALA A 52 5.22 0.45 -3.78
CA ALA A 52 6.14 -0.02 -4.80
C ALA A 52 7.59 0.38 -4.49
N SER A 53 8.55 -0.40 -4.98
CA SER A 53 9.98 -0.17 -4.72
C SER A 53 10.50 1.13 -5.33
N ASN A 54 10.00 1.49 -6.51
CA ASN A 54 10.43 2.65 -7.29
C ASN A 54 9.80 4.00 -6.85
N CYS A 55 9.10 4.03 -5.73
CA CYS A 55 8.53 5.25 -5.18
C CYS A 55 9.62 6.23 -4.71
N LEU A 56 9.40 7.54 -4.91
CA LEU A 56 10.28 8.58 -4.38
C LEU A 56 10.43 8.46 -2.86
N ILE A 57 11.66 8.67 -2.37
CA ILE A 57 11.99 8.50 -0.95
C ILE A 57 11.15 9.41 -0.05
N ASP A 58 10.94 10.67 -0.43
CA ASP A 58 10.09 11.62 0.31
C ASP A 58 8.64 11.14 0.42
N THR A 59 8.12 10.58 -0.68
CA THR A 59 6.75 10.06 -0.70
C THR A 59 6.62 8.83 0.17
N LYS A 60 7.65 7.97 0.17
CA LYS A 60 7.75 6.82 1.07
C LYS A 60 7.72 7.32 2.51
N LEU A 61 8.68 8.14 2.92
CA LEU A 61 8.78 8.69 4.29
C LEU A 61 7.49 9.36 4.76
N HIS A 62 6.85 10.16 3.89
CA HIS A 62 5.59 10.82 4.20
C HIS A 62 4.48 9.81 4.50
N ILE A 63 4.28 8.79 3.66
CA ILE A 63 3.29 7.73 3.91
C ILE A 63 3.64 6.91 5.15
N PHE A 64 4.92 6.58 5.34
CA PHE A 64 5.41 5.83 6.50
C PHE A 64 5.03 6.50 7.81
N HIS A 65 5.25 7.81 7.88
CA HIS A 65 4.89 8.61 9.04
C HIS A 65 3.39 8.46 9.38
N TYR A 66 2.49 8.61 8.40
CA TYR A 66 1.05 8.42 8.63
C TYR A 66 0.70 6.97 8.98
N CYS A 67 1.29 5.97 8.33
CA CYS A 67 1.04 4.56 8.67
C CYS A 67 1.40 4.25 10.12
N LEU A 68 2.52 4.78 10.61
CA LEU A 68 2.96 4.59 11.99
C LEU A 68 2.02 5.30 12.99
N LEU A 69 1.56 6.51 12.68
CA LEU A 69 0.61 7.24 13.51
C LEU A 69 -0.72 6.50 13.66
N TYR A 70 -1.27 6.01 12.54
CA TYR A 70 -2.56 5.30 12.51
C TYR A 70 -2.45 3.79 12.74
N LYS A 71 -1.24 3.28 13.03
CA LYS A 71 -0.96 1.85 13.27
C LYS A 71 -1.44 0.94 12.13
N VAL A 72 -1.35 1.42 10.90
CA VAL A 72 -1.79 0.70 9.70
C VAL A 72 -0.68 -0.23 9.23
N LYS A 73 -1.04 -1.47 8.92
CA LYS A 73 -0.11 -2.46 8.38
C LYS A 73 0.25 -2.12 6.94
N PHE A 74 1.52 -2.29 6.57
CA PHE A 74 1.97 -2.03 5.23
C PHE A 74 2.93 -3.13 4.72
N CYS A 75 3.12 -3.18 3.41
CA CYS A 75 4.04 -4.10 2.75
C CYS A 75 4.79 -3.39 1.62
N PHE A 76 6.06 -3.77 1.46
CA PHE A 76 6.87 -3.36 0.32
C PHE A 76 6.71 -4.34 -0.82
N PHE A 77 6.24 -3.85 -1.95
CA PHE A 77 6.26 -4.59 -3.19
C PHE A 77 7.63 -4.39 -3.85
N SER A 78 8.33 -5.47 -4.20
CA SER A 78 9.65 -5.35 -4.81
C SER A 78 9.56 -4.87 -6.27
N GLY A 79 8.42 -5.08 -6.92
CA GLY A 79 8.19 -4.68 -8.30
C GLY A 79 7.91 -3.18 -8.48
N ASN A 80 7.83 -2.79 -9.74
CA ASN A 80 7.66 -1.39 -10.13
C ASN A 80 6.20 -0.92 -10.00
N SER A 81 6.01 0.40 -9.86
CA SER A 81 4.68 1.04 -9.88
C SER A 81 3.83 0.75 -11.13
N LYS A 82 4.47 0.36 -12.24
CA LYS A 82 3.79 -0.08 -13.46
C LYS A 82 3.20 -1.48 -13.30
N GLU A 83 3.99 -2.43 -12.80
CA GLU A 83 3.56 -3.80 -12.50
C GLU A 83 2.45 -3.80 -11.46
N LEU A 84 2.63 -3.01 -10.39
CA LEU A 84 1.62 -2.87 -9.34
C LEU A 84 0.30 -2.29 -9.88
N GLY A 85 0.37 -1.36 -10.83
CA GLY A 85 -0.79 -0.84 -11.56
C GLY A 85 -1.48 -1.91 -12.43
N GLN A 86 -0.70 -2.68 -13.20
CA GLN A 86 -1.21 -3.79 -14.01
C GLN A 86 -1.85 -4.88 -13.14
N LEU A 87 -1.25 -5.21 -12.00
CA LEU A 87 -1.80 -6.14 -11.01
C LEU A 87 -3.14 -5.68 -10.44
N CYS A 88 -3.49 -4.40 -10.59
CA CYS A 88 -4.75 -3.78 -10.19
C CYS A 88 -5.66 -3.39 -11.37
N ASP A 89 -5.32 -3.79 -12.61
CA ASP A 89 -6.01 -3.39 -13.85
C ASP A 89 -6.11 -1.86 -14.04
N LEU A 90 -5.15 -1.13 -13.48
CA LEU A 90 -5.06 0.32 -13.63
C LEU A 90 -4.36 0.66 -14.95
N LYS A 91 -4.99 1.51 -15.75
CA LYS A 91 -4.39 2.09 -16.98
C LYS A 91 -3.20 3.03 -16.69
N HIS A 92 -2.96 3.36 -15.42
CA HIS A 92 -1.90 4.27 -14.97
C HIS A 92 -1.02 3.60 -13.92
N LYS A 93 0.24 4.05 -13.84
CA LYS A 93 1.17 3.61 -12.79
C LYS A 93 0.67 4.03 -11.41
N ALA A 94 0.76 3.13 -10.44
CA ALA A 94 0.41 3.40 -9.04
C ALA A 94 1.61 3.05 -8.16
N CYS A 95 2.12 4.04 -7.42
CA CYS A 95 3.23 3.83 -6.50
C CYS A 95 2.73 3.41 -5.11
N ILE A 96 1.55 3.89 -4.70
CA ILE A 96 0.90 3.56 -3.44
C ILE A 96 -0.49 3.02 -3.73
N LEU A 97 -0.83 1.92 -3.06
CA LEU A 97 -2.16 1.35 -3.02
C LEU A 97 -2.59 1.16 -1.58
N GLY A 98 -3.81 1.58 -1.26
CA GLY A 98 -4.47 1.31 0.01
C GLY A 98 -5.64 0.36 -0.21
N ILE A 99 -5.88 -0.52 0.76
CA ILE A 99 -7.07 -1.36 0.81
C ILE A 99 -7.98 -0.81 1.88
N LEU A 100 -9.23 -0.58 1.49
CA LEU A 100 -10.26 -0.13 2.42
C LEU A 100 -10.72 -1.28 3.31
N ARG A 101 -10.95 -0.96 4.58
CA ARG A 101 -11.68 -1.79 5.53
C ARG A 101 -13.16 -1.66 5.21
N ASN A 102 -13.84 -2.78 5.03
CA ASN A 102 -15.30 -2.85 4.94
C ASN A 102 -15.90 -2.95 6.34
#